data_AF-A0A522F3V2-F1
#
_entry.id   AF-A0A522F3V2-F1
#
_cell.length_a   1.000
_cell.length_b   1.000
_cell.length_c   1.000
_cell.angle_alpha   90.00
_cell.angle_beta   90.00
_cell.angle_gamma   90.00
#
_symmetry.space_group_name_H-M   'P 1'
#
loop_
_entity.id
_entity.type
_entity.pdbx_description
1 polymer ?
#
loop_
_entity_poly.entity_id
_entity_poly.type
_entity_poly.pdbx_seq_one_letter_code
_entity_poly.pdbx_strand_id
1 'polypeptide(L)'
;MNLFKKILLVISTRPFYLFKYSFETILFSINFIIWKIIAGKQVKIGKNLHVLTTTCFQGEKPNGRIEVGNNFVAYYNCKIRAWDKGIIKIGNNCSFGSGTKIDSRRAVSIGNYVLTSWDVLISDFDGHPIDPEERAVEME
;
A
#
# COMPACT_ATOMS: atom_id res chain seq x y z
N MET A 1 -29.38 -6.85 -17.96
CA MET A 1 -29.99 -6.20 -16.76
C MET A 1 -29.58 -4.73 -16.74
N ASN A 2 -30.53 -3.80 -16.75
CA ASN A 2 -30.28 -2.33 -16.69
C ASN A 2 -29.49 -1.97 -15.42
N LEU A 3 -28.55 -1.01 -15.52
CA LEU A 3 -27.77 -0.44 -14.41
C LEU A 3 -28.63 -0.12 -13.17
N PHE A 4 -29.83 0.45 -13.38
CA PHE A 4 -30.77 0.78 -12.32
C PHE A 4 -31.25 -0.46 -11.55
N LYS A 5 -31.57 -1.55 -12.26
CA LYS A 5 -31.93 -2.83 -11.62
C LYS A 5 -30.75 -3.46 -10.89
N LYS A 6 -29.52 -3.32 -11.40
CA LYS A 6 -28.29 -3.73 -10.70
C LYS A 6 -28.12 -2.95 -9.40
N ILE A 7 -28.29 -1.63 -9.43
CA ILE A 7 -28.18 -0.77 -8.25
C ILE A 7 -29.25 -1.15 -7.22
N LEU A 8 -30.51 -1.29 -7.63
CA LEU A 8 -31.61 -1.69 -6.74
C LEU A 8 -31.37 -3.06 -6.10
N LEU A 9 -30.83 -4.01 -6.86
CA LEU A 9 -30.48 -5.34 -6.37
C LEU A 9 -29.33 -5.27 -5.36
N VAL A 10 -28.29 -4.47 -5.60
CA VAL A 10 -27.18 -4.30 -4.63
C VAL A 10 -27.67 -3.58 -3.37
N ILE A 11 -28.55 -2.58 -3.49
CA ILE A 11 -29.19 -1.92 -2.35
C ILE A 11 -29.98 -2.95 -1.52
N SER A 12 -30.80 -3.79 -2.17
CA SER A 12 -31.67 -4.72 -1.44
C SER A 12 -30.93 -5.92 -0.85
N THR A 13 -29.87 -6.40 -1.52
CA THR A 13 -29.16 -7.62 -1.10
C THR A 13 -27.92 -7.34 -0.27
N ARG A 14 -27.28 -6.18 -0.45
CA ARG A 14 -25.99 -5.81 0.16
C ARG A 14 -25.94 -4.31 0.52
N PRO A 15 -26.91 -3.76 1.27
CA PRO A 15 -27.00 -2.32 1.55
C PRO A 15 -25.74 -1.77 2.23
N PHE A 16 -25.12 -2.54 3.14
CA PHE A 16 -23.87 -2.14 3.80
C PHE A 16 -22.69 -1.96 2.84
N TYR A 17 -22.68 -2.67 1.70
CA TYR A 17 -21.62 -2.53 0.71
C TYR A 17 -21.69 -1.19 -0.01
N LEU A 18 -22.89 -0.67 -0.29
CA LEU A 18 -23.04 0.65 -0.92
C LEU A 18 -22.52 1.77 -0.04
N PHE A 19 -22.85 1.74 1.25
CA PHE A 19 -22.33 2.72 2.20
C PHE A 19 -20.81 2.62 2.31
N LYS A 20 -20.29 1.39 2.46
CA LYS A 20 -18.85 1.12 2.52
C LYS A 20 -18.11 1.64 1.29
N TYR A 21 -18.55 1.29 0.07
CA TYR A 21 -17.89 1.72 -1.16
C TYR A 21 -17.96 3.22 -1.38
N SER A 22 -19.09 3.84 -1.06
CA SER A 22 -19.22 5.31 -1.11
C SER A 22 -18.23 5.97 -0.16
N PHE A 23 -18.13 5.46 1.07
CA PHE A 23 -17.19 5.97 2.07
C PHE A 23 -15.72 5.76 1.66
N GLU A 24 -15.37 4.59 1.14
CA GLU A 24 -14.02 4.29 0.63
C GLU A 24 -13.63 5.22 -0.53
N THR A 25 -14.57 5.51 -1.43
CA THR A 25 -14.34 6.43 -2.55
C THR A 25 -14.03 7.85 -2.06
N ILE A 26 -14.73 8.31 -1.03
CA ILE A 26 -14.47 9.61 -0.39
C ILE A 26 -13.08 9.59 0.26
N LEU A 27 -12.75 8.55 1.03
CA LEU A 27 -11.46 8.40 1.68
C LEU A 27 -10.30 8.39 0.68
N PHE A 28 -10.44 7.70 -0.46
CA PHE A 28 -9.42 7.72 -1.51
C PHE A 28 -9.14 9.14 -2.01
N SER A 29 -10.19 9.93 -2.22
CA SER A 29 -10.07 11.31 -2.70
C SER A 29 -9.37 12.21 -1.68
N ILE A 30 -9.76 12.10 -0.40
CA ILE A 30 -9.14 12.86 0.69
C ILE A 30 -7.67 12.46 0.87
N ASN A 31 -7.39 11.16 0.93
CA ASN A 31 -6.04 10.65 1.13
C ASN A 31 -5.11 11.00 -0.03
N PHE A 32 -5.62 11.04 -1.27
CA PHE A 32 -4.84 11.50 -2.41
C PHE A 32 -4.37 12.96 -2.26
N ILE A 33 -5.24 13.84 -1.75
CA ILE A 33 -4.91 15.25 -1.49
C ILE A 33 -3.87 15.34 -0.38
N ILE A 34 -4.09 14.64 0.74
CA ILE A 34 -3.13 14.62 1.87
C ILE A 34 -1.79 14.07 1.40
N TRP A 35 -1.79 12.97 0.65
CA TRP A 35 -0.59 12.33 0.14
C TRP A 35 0.26 13.29 -0.69
N LYS A 36 -0.35 14.11 -1.55
CA LYS A 36 0.40 15.12 -2.33
C LYS A 36 1.14 16.15 -1.46
N ILE A 37 0.66 16.41 -0.25
CA ILE A 37 1.27 17.37 0.67
C ILE A 37 2.40 16.70 1.46
N ILE A 38 2.20 15.45 1.90
CA ILE A 38 3.14 14.75 2.78
C ILE A 38 4.19 13.90 2.04
N ALA A 39 3.99 13.63 0.75
CA ALA A 39 4.88 12.76 -0.02
C ALA A 39 6.30 13.36 -0.10
N GLY A 40 7.25 12.68 0.55
CA GLY A 40 8.66 13.02 0.43
C GLY A 40 9.19 12.70 -0.97
N LYS A 41 10.30 13.35 -1.36
CA LYS A 41 10.99 13.16 -2.66
C LYS A 41 11.40 11.71 -2.97
N GLN A 42 11.41 10.85 -1.96
CA GLN A 42 11.77 9.44 -2.02
C GLN A 42 10.65 8.56 -2.57
N VAL A 43 9.41 9.05 -2.56
CA VAL A 43 8.24 8.31 -3.04
C VAL A 43 7.76 8.96 -4.32
N LYS A 44 7.86 8.23 -5.43
CA LYS A 44 7.31 8.62 -6.74
C LYS A 44 6.13 7.73 -7.06
N ILE A 45 5.00 8.32 -7.41
CA ILE A 45 3.79 7.59 -7.74
C ILE A 45 3.24 8.08 -9.08
N GLY A 46 2.80 7.12 -9.89
CA GLY A 46 2.09 7.36 -11.13
C GLY A 46 0.71 7.97 -10.93
N LYS A 47 -0.06 7.98 -12.01
CA LYS A 47 -1.43 8.52 -12.02
C LYS A 47 -2.39 7.55 -11.34
N ASN A 48 -3.52 8.10 -10.88
CA ASN A 48 -4.67 7.32 -10.40
C ASN A 48 -4.37 6.45 -9.17
N LEU A 49 -3.81 7.09 -8.14
CA LEU A 49 -3.51 6.47 -6.84
C LEU A 49 -4.77 6.43 -5.96
N HIS A 50 -5.09 5.26 -5.44
CA HIS A 50 -6.17 5.04 -4.47
C HIS A 50 -5.60 4.36 -3.21
N VAL A 51 -5.47 5.10 -2.12
CA VAL A 51 -5.01 4.56 -0.84
C VAL A 51 -6.00 4.87 0.28
N LEU A 52 -6.33 3.87 1.12
CA LEU A 52 -7.18 4.07 2.31
C LEU A 52 -6.38 4.44 3.57
N THR A 53 -5.05 4.35 3.51
CA THR A 53 -4.16 4.72 4.62
C THR A 53 -3.15 5.75 4.13
N THR A 54 -3.11 6.91 4.78
CA THR A 54 -2.25 8.05 4.41
C THR A 54 -0.76 7.72 4.52
N THR A 55 -0.40 6.87 5.47
CA THR A 55 0.99 6.43 5.74
C THR A 55 1.40 5.19 4.94
N CYS A 56 0.69 4.88 3.86
CA CYS A 56 0.94 3.67 3.07
C CYS A 56 2.37 3.57 2.54
N PHE A 57 3.00 4.70 2.18
CA PHE A 57 4.34 4.73 1.62
C PHE A 57 5.30 5.45 2.56
N GLN A 58 6.43 4.80 2.88
CA GLN A 58 7.45 5.32 3.78
C GLN A 58 8.83 5.03 3.20
N GLY A 59 9.42 6.02 2.53
CA GLY A 59 10.85 6.00 2.19
C GLY A 59 11.65 6.58 3.35
N GLU A 60 12.66 5.85 3.83
CA GLU A 60 13.57 6.34 4.85
C GLU A 60 14.61 7.29 4.25
N LYS A 61 14.86 8.42 4.92
CA LYS A 61 15.88 9.38 4.48
C LYS A 61 17.30 8.94 4.88
N PRO A 62 18.31 9.18 4.02
CA PRO A 62 18.22 9.87 2.72
C PRO A 62 17.97 8.95 1.51
N ASN A 63 18.14 7.63 1.66
CA ASN A 63 18.38 6.74 0.51
C ASN A 63 17.21 5.82 0.13
N GLY A 64 16.24 5.59 1.02
CA GLY A 64 15.12 4.69 0.77
C GLY A 64 14.23 5.23 -0.34
N ARG A 65 13.91 4.40 -1.34
CA ARG A 65 13.17 4.83 -2.54
C ARG A 65 11.99 3.94 -2.82
N ILE A 66 10.86 4.55 -3.16
CA ILE A 66 9.65 3.85 -3.57
C ILE A 66 9.17 4.45 -4.88
N GLU A 67 9.01 3.61 -5.90
CA GLU A 67 8.45 3.98 -7.20
C GLU A 67 7.23 3.11 -7.49
N VAL A 68 6.07 3.73 -7.69
CA VAL A 68 4.80 3.05 -7.97
C VAL A 68 4.26 3.50 -9.31
N GLY A 69 3.85 2.54 -10.14
CA GLY A 69 3.23 2.79 -11.44
C GLY A 69 1.85 3.44 -11.37
N ASN A 70 1.19 3.49 -12.52
CA ASN A 70 -0.17 4.02 -12.65
C ASN A 70 -1.22 3.01 -12.18
N ASN A 71 -2.40 3.52 -11.79
CA ASN A 71 -3.57 2.72 -11.39
C ASN A 71 -3.25 1.75 -10.25
N PHE A 72 -2.82 2.32 -9.12
CA PHE A 72 -2.48 1.57 -7.92
C PHE A 72 -3.57 1.72 -6.86
N VAL A 73 -3.98 0.59 -6.29
CA VAL A 73 -4.93 0.55 -5.17
C VAL A 73 -4.27 -0.12 -3.97
N ALA A 74 -4.32 0.51 -2.80
CA ALA A 74 -4.04 -0.14 -1.53
C ALA A 74 -5.16 0.10 -0.53
N TYR A 75 -5.68 -0.99 0.02
CA TYR A 75 -6.73 -0.96 1.03
C TYR A 75 -6.16 -0.61 2.42
N TYR A 76 -6.97 -0.79 3.46
CA TYR A 76 -6.63 -0.37 4.83
C TYR A 76 -5.32 -0.99 5.33
N ASN A 77 -4.54 -0.19 6.07
CA ASN A 77 -3.35 -0.61 6.80
C ASN A 77 -2.23 -1.22 5.95
N CYS A 78 -2.21 -0.97 4.64
CA CYS A 78 -1.07 -1.34 3.82
C CYS A 78 0.16 -0.50 4.19
N LYS A 79 1.33 -1.13 4.28
CA LYS A 79 2.61 -0.45 4.57
C LYS A 79 3.68 -0.89 3.58
N ILE A 80 4.20 0.05 2.81
CA ILE A 80 5.24 -0.15 1.80
C ILE A 80 6.41 0.72 2.22
N ARG A 81 7.48 0.08 2.71
CA ARG A 81 8.56 0.73 3.47
C ARG A 81 9.93 0.38 2.91
N ALA A 82 10.63 1.40 2.46
CA ALA A 82 12.01 1.29 2.00
C ALA A 82 12.94 1.83 3.10
N TRP A 83 13.68 0.93 3.74
CA TRP A 83 14.57 1.18 4.88
C TRP A 83 16.03 1.35 4.41
N ASP A 84 16.80 2.20 5.07
CA ASP A 84 18.17 2.60 4.72
C ASP A 84 18.33 2.88 3.20
N LYS A 85 18.92 1.94 2.45
CA LYS A 85 19.16 2.03 0.99
C LYS A 85 18.17 1.21 0.16
N GLY A 86 17.10 0.72 0.77
CA GLY A 86 16.10 -0.12 0.14
C GLY A 86 15.39 0.55 -1.03
N ILE A 87 15.03 -0.26 -2.02
CA ILE A 87 14.36 0.19 -3.24
C ILE A 87 13.13 -0.68 -3.47
N ILE A 88 11.96 -0.07 -3.50
CA ILE A 88 10.72 -0.76 -3.86
C ILE A 88 10.22 -0.22 -5.19
N LYS A 89 10.00 -1.11 -6.16
CA LYS A 89 9.38 -0.78 -7.44
C LYS A 89 8.11 -1.59 -7.62
N ILE A 90 6.99 -0.91 -7.87
CA ILE A 90 5.68 -1.53 -8.13
C ILE A 90 5.22 -1.09 -9.51
N GLY A 91 4.83 -2.06 -10.34
CA GLY A 91 4.31 -1.82 -11.69
C GLY A 91 2.94 -1.15 -11.73
N ASN A 92 2.33 -1.17 -12.91
CA ASN A 92 1.02 -0.59 -13.18
C ASN A 92 -0.12 -1.58 -12.88
N ASN A 93 -1.31 -1.05 -12.62
CA ASN A 93 -2.56 -1.80 -12.48
C ASN A 93 -2.52 -2.84 -11.36
N CYS A 94 -1.95 -2.47 -10.21
CA CYS A 94 -1.82 -3.35 -9.05
C CYS A 94 -2.84 -3.00 -7.98
N SER A 95 -3.32 -4.02 -7.26
CA SER A 95 -4.24 -3.86 -6.13
C SER A 95 -3.78 -4.68 -4.95
N PHE A 96 -3.52 -4.03 -3.82
CA PHE A 96 -3.05 -4.68 -2.61
C PHE A 96 -4.12 -4.72 -1.54
N GLY A 97 -4.45 -5.95 -1.11
CA GLY A 97 -5.40 -6.23 -0.06
C GLY A 97 -4.98 -5.63 1.30
N SER A 98 -5.97 -5.40 2.17
CA SER A 98 -5.76 -4.79 3.48
C SER A 98 -4.66 -5.51 4.28
N GLY A 99 -3.84 -4.74 5.00
CA GLY A 99 -2.76 -5.28 5.83
C GLY A 99 -1.52 -5.74 5.08
N THR A 100 -1.47 -5.62 3.74
CA THR A 100 -0.27 -5.94 2.95
C THR A 100 0.93 -5.12 3.44
N LYS A 101 2.05 -5.78 3.71
CA LYS A 101 3.32 -5.18 4.14
C LYS A 101 4.42 -5.54 3.15
N ILE A 102 5.14 -4.53 2.67
CA ILE A 102 6.35 -4.69 1.86
C ILE A 102 7.47 -3.93 2.55
N ASP A 103 8.51 -4.66 2.94
CA ASP A 103 9.69 -4.13 3.62
C ASP A 103 10.92 -4.42 2.78
N SER A 104 11.74 -3.40 2.49
CA SER A 104 12.98 -3.60 1.73
C SER A 104 14.13 -2.81 2.31
N ARG A 105 15.29 -3.46 2.46
CA ARG A 105 16.61 -2.83 2.69
C ARG A 105 17.52 -2.91 1.47
N ARG A 106 17.24 -3.81 0.51
CA ARG A 106 18.01 -3.94 -0.73
C ARG A 106 17.18 -3.59 -1.97
N ALA A 107 16.33 -4.50 -2.42
CA ALA A 107 15.45 -4.28 -3.57
C ALA A 107 14.27 -5.28 -3.59
N VAL A 108 13.06 -4.75 -3.72
CA VAL A 108 11.83 -5.52 -4.04
C VAL A 108 11.22 -4.97 -5.33
N SER A 109 10.85 -5.85 -6.25
CA SER A 109 10.20 -5.49 -7.51
C SER A 109 8.91 -6.28 -7.70
N ILE A 110 7.79 -5.58 -7.86
CA ILE A 110 6.47 -6.13 -8.17
C ILE A 110 6.10 -5.74 -9.59
N GLY A 111 5.71 -6.73 -10.40
CA GLY A 111 5.33 -6.54 -11.80
C GLY A 111 4.03 -5.76 -11.99
N ASN A 112 3.55 -5.73 -13.23
CA ASN A 112 2.23 -5.17 -13.56
C ASN A 112 1.11 -6.18 -13.26
N TYR A 113 -0.12 -5.70 -13.08
CA TYR A 113 -1.32 -6.54 -12.93
C TYR A 113 -1.27 -7.50 -11.73
N VAL A 114 -0.59 -7.10 -10.66
CA VAL A 114 -0.48 -7.92 -9.44
C VAL A 114 -1.64 -7.60 -8.50
N LEU A 115 -2.31 -8.67 -8.05
CA LEU A 115 -3.30 -8.64 -6.99
C LEU A 115 -2.73 -9.39 -5.78
N THR A 116 -2.72 -8.75 -4.61
CA THR A 116 -2.42 -9.44 -3.35
C THR A 116 -3.69 -9.61 -2.52
N SER A 117 -3.77 -10.72 -1.79
CA SER A 117 -4.79 -10.91 -0.75
C SER A 117 -4.47 -10.08 0.49
N TRP A 118 -5.24 -10.26 1.56
CA TRP A 118 -5.02 -9.59 2.84
C TRP A 118 -3.79 -10.13 3.56
N ASP A 119 -3.16 -9.27 4.35
CA ASP A 119 -2.06 -9.61 5.27
C ASP A 119 -0.85 -10.29 4.62
N VAL A 120 -0.59 -10.01 3.34
CA VAL A 120 0.61 -10.49 2.64
C VAL A 120 1.84 -9.73 3.16
N LEU A 121 2.87 -10.46 3.58
CA LEU A 121 4.19 -9.91 3.91
C LEU A 121 5.20 -10.26 2.82
N ILE A 122 5.91 -9.25 2.32
CA ILE A 122 7.08 -9.40 1.45
C ILE A 122 8.24 -8.66 2.11
N SER A 123 9.33 -9.36 2.43
CA SER A 123 10.56 -8.78 2.98
C SER A 123 11.79 -9.33 2.27
N ASP A 124 12.82 -8.49 2.09
CA ASP A 124 14.14 -8.90 1.56
C ASP A 124 15.25 -8.94 2.62
N PHE A 125 14.90 -8.74 3.89
CA PHE A 125 15.82 -8.74 5.02
C PHE A 125 15.15 -9.27 6.30
N ASP A 126 15.99 -9.71 7.23
CA ASP A 126 15.61 -10.00 8.60
C ASP A 126 15.76 -8.74 9.44
N GLY A 127 14.71 -8.38 10.19
CA GLY A 127 14.64 -7.12 10.94
C GLY A 127 15.59 -7.03 12.14
N HIS A 128 16.14 -8.18 12.55
CA HIS A 128 16.96 -8.35 13.75
C HIS A 128 18.15 -9.26 13.44
N PRO A 129 19.27 -9.12 14.17
CA PRO A 129 20.40 -10.02 14.08
C PRO A 129 19.98 -11.48 14.23
N ILE A 130 20.68 -12.37 13.52
CA ILE A 130 20.48 -13.82 13.65
C ILE A 130 21.27 -14.35 14.84
N ASP A 131 22.44 -13.77 15.09
CA ASP A 131 23.29 -14.13 16.22
C ASP A 131 22.59 -13.84 17.56
N PRO A 132 22.54 -14.81 18.50
CA PRO A 132 21.88 -14.63 19.79
C PRO A 132 22.51 -13.53 20.66
N GLU A 133 23.83 -13.36 20.63
CA GLU A 133 24.52 -12.35 21.43
C GLU A 133 24.21 -10.96 20.86
N GLU A 134 24.29 -10.79 19.54
CA GLU A 134 23.90 -9.54 18.89
C GLU A 134 22.42 -9.20 19.11
N ARG A 135 21.52 -10.21 19.09
CA ARG A 135 20.10 -10.01 19.37
C ARG A 135 19.83 -9.64 20.83
N ALA A 136 20.58 -10.19 21.78
CA ALA A 136 20.43 -9.86 23.19
C ALA A 136 20.72 -8.38 23.47
N VAL A 137 21.68 -7.79 22.76
CA VAL A 137 22.00 -6.35 22.86
C VAL A 137 20.82 -5.48 22.42
N GLU A 138 19.95 -5.93 21.51
CA GLU A 138 18.76 -5.16 21.11
C GLU A 138 17.61 -5.16 22.15
N MET A 139 17.69 -6.01 23.18
CA MET A 139 16.65 -6.14 24.21
C MET A 139 16.94 -5.32 25.48
N GLU A 140 18.15 -4.76 25.60
CA GLU A 140 18.61 -3.91 26.72
C GLU A 140 18.43 -2.41 26.43
#